data_AF-L1P5H7-F1
#
_entry.id   AF-L1P5H7-F1
#
_cell.length_a   1.000
_cell.length_b   1.000
_cell.length_c   1.000
_cell.angle_alpha   90.00
_cell.angle_beta   90.00
_cell.angle_gamma   90.00
#
_symmetry.space_group_name_H-M   'P 1'
#
loop_
_entity.id
_entity.type
_entity.pdbx_description
1 polymer ?
#
loop_
_entity_poly.entity_id
_entity_poly.type
_entity_poly.pdbx_seq_one_letter_code
_entity_poly.pdbx_strand_id
1 'polypeptide(L)'
;MKIKNISFKKLITQGLLLIAPLLSLLMEGILALGSMVYKLLRYCLKYTWYALVLLLIGIPYLFYKLFSGKREGKQPRTYKFYLKWAGIAVGAGVAMLLLLFSLVYFGAFGKLPTEQELKELRQAEASLIYDDHGEFLGKFYIFDRTKVEYSDFPPYLVNALISTEDERFYSHSGVDMRSLFRVFFKTLLLQDDSSGGGSTLTMQLAKNIFGRGERYGKLSMPVHKIKEMIIASRIEKVYTKEEIITLYLNTVPFSDNTYGIEAAAHRFFNKHTKELTLNEAATLSRLSQS
;
A
#
# COMPACT_ATOMS: atom_id res chain seq x y z
N MET A 1 64.55 31.66 10.99
CA MET A 1 63.35 30.83 11.26
C MET A 1 62.21 31.31 10.36
N LYS A 2 61.91 30.60 9.26
CA LYS A 2 60.88 31.04 8.29
C LYS A 2 59.49 30.51 8.68
N ILE A 3 58.62 31.38 9.18
CA ILE A 3 57.21 31.07 9.41
C ILE A 3 56.54 30.89 8.04
N LYS A 4 56.03 29.69 7.73
CA LYS A 4 55.29 29.44 6.48
C LYS A 4 53.96 30.20 6.55
N ASN A 5 53.76 31.16 5.66
CA ASN A 5 52.53 31.92 5.58
C ASN A 5 51.43 31.04 4.94
N ILE A 6 50.67 30.32 5.77
CA ILE A 6 49.58 29.44 5.31
C ILE A 6 48.40 30.32 4.89
N SER A 7 47.97 30.20 3.63
CA SER A 7 46.78 30.91 3.14
C SER A 7 45.56 30.58 4.01
N PHE A 8 44.80 31.61 4.40
CA PHE A 8 43.59 31.49 5.23
C PHE A 8 42.61 30.40 4.72
N LYS A 9 42.43 30.28 3.40
CA LYS A 9 41.63 29.21 2.78
C LYS A 9 42.14 27.81 3.11
N LYS A 10 43.46 27.61 3.16
CA LYS A 10 44.09 26.32 3.50
C LYS A 10 43.99 26.01 5.00
N LEU A 11 44.05 27.03 5.85
CA LEU A 11 43.81 26.90 7.28
C LEU A 11 42.35 26.46 7.56
N ILE A 12 41.38 27.09 6.89
CA ILE A 12 39.95 26.74 6.99
C ILE A 12 39.69 25.31 6.50
N THR A 13 40.20 24.91 5.33
CA THR A 13 39.93 23.56 4.81
C THR A 13 40.58 22.47 5.67
N GLN A 14 41.78 22.70 6.21
CA GLN A 14 42.38 21.79 7.20
C GLN A 14 41.57 21.73 8.50
N GLY A 15 41.06 22.88 8.99
CA GLY A 15 40.16 22.92 10.14
C GLY A 15 38.86 22.13 9.92
N LEU A 16 38.22 22.30 8.75
CA LEU A 16 37.00 21.56 8.39
C LEU A 16 37.24 20.05 8.34
N LEU A 17 38.35 19.62 7.72
CA LEU A 17 38.72 18.20 7.61
C LEU A 17 39.05 17.56 8.97
N LEU A 18 39.52 18.33 9.96
CA LEU A 18 39.73 17.85 11.33
C LEU A 18 38.41 17.70 12.11
N ILE A 19 37.37 18.48 11.77
CA ILE A 19 36.06 18.45 12.43
C ILE A 19 35.10 17.44 11.78
N ALA A 20 35.27 17.13 10.49
CA ALA A 20 34.40 16.21 9.75
C ALA A 20 34.26 14.80 10.38
N PRO A 21 35.33 14.13 10.89
CA PRO A 21 35.17 12.83 11.56
C PRO A 21 34.37 12.93 12.86
N LEU A 22 34.52 14.02 13.61
CA LEU A 22 33.76 14.28 14.83
C LEU A 22 32.26 14.43 14.51
N LEU A 23 31.93 15.19 13.45
CA LEU A 23 30.55 15.34 12.96
C LEU A 23 29.95 14.01 12.49
N SER A 24 30.72 13.18 11.77
CA SER A 24 30.27 11.84 11.33
C SER A 24 29.94 10.96 12.53
N LEU A 25 30.84 10.88 13.51
CA LEU A 25 30.64 10.09 14.73
C LEU A 25 29.43 10.56 15.54
N LEU A 26 29.21 11.88 15.61
CA LEU A 26 28.04 12.48 16.28
C LEU A 26 26.74 12.09 15.55
N MET A 27 26.74 12.10 14.22
CA MET A 27 25.59 11.72 13.40
C MET A 27 25.30 10.21 13.46
N GLU A 28 26.33 9.36 13.43
CA GLU A 28 26.21 7.91 13.69
C GLU A 28 25.65 7.64 15.08
N GLY A 29 26.10 8.37 16.10
CA GLY A 29 25.56 8.31 17.47
C GLY A 29 24.07 8.66 17.53
N ILE A 30 23.64 9.73 16.83
CA ILE A 30 22.23 10.13 16.74
C ILE A 30 21.40 9.05 16.02
N LEU A 31 21.90 8.46 14.93
CA LEU A 31 21.22 7.39 14.19
C LEU A 31 21.12 6.09 15.02
N ALA A 32 22.17 5.73 15.74
CA ALA A 32 22.18 4.59 16.65
C ALA A 32 21.18 4.77 17.81
N LEU A 33 21.14 5.96 18.41
CA LEU A 33 20.18 6.33 19.44
C LEU A 33 18.74 6.28 18.90
N GLY A 34 18.49 6.85 17.72
CA GLY A 34 17.19 6.80 17.04
C GLY A 34 16.73 5.37 16.74
N SER A 35 17.65 4.50 16.27
CA SER A 35 17.40 3.07 16.04
C SER A 35 17.07 2.32 17.33
N MET A 36 17.78 2.61 18.41
CA MET A 36 17.52 2.04 19.75
C MET A 36 16.16 2.48 20.29
N VAL A 37 15.83 3.78 20.21
CA VAL A 37 14.53 4.33 20.62
C VAL A 37 13.39 3.76 19.77
N TYR A 38 13.57 3.62 18.45
CA TYR A 38 12.59 2.98 17.57
C TYR A 38 12.35 1.51 17.94
N LYS A 39 13.42 0.73 18.19
CA LYS A 39 13.30 -0.67 18.64
C LYS A 39 12.57 -0.76 19.98
N LEU A 40 12.89 0.12 20.93
CA LEU A 40 12.23 0.19 22.24
C LEU A 40 10.74 0.53 22.10
N LEU A 41 10.39 1.57 21.33
CA LEU A 41 9.00 1.95 21.04
C LEU A 41 8.22 0.82 20.36
N ARG A 42 8.83 0.12 19.40
CA ARG A 42 8.23 -1.05 18.72
C ARG A 42 8.02 -2.21 19.68
N TYR A 43 8.95 -2.45 20.59
CA TYR A 43 8.83 -3.45 21.65
C TYR A 43 7.68 -3.08 22.59
N CYS A 44 7.66 -1.85 23.13
CA CYS A 44 6.58 -1.34 23.96
C CYS A 44 5.20 -1.46 23.27
N LEU A 45 5.07 -1.09 21.98
CA LEU A 45 3.82 -1.28 21.23
C LEU A 45 3.43 -2.76 21.10
N LYS A 46 4.38 -3.67 20.92
CA LYS A 46 4.13 -5.11 20.82
C LYS A 46 3.58 -5.68 22.13
N TYR A 47 4.14 -5.27 23.27
CA TYR A 47 3.69 -5.74 24.59
C TYR A 47 2.43 -5.01 25.09
N THR A 48 2.20 -3.75 24.73
CA THR A 48 0.88 -3.11 24.99
C THR A 48 -0.21 -3.70 24.11
N TRP A 49 0.09 -4.11 22.87
CA TRP A 49 -0.83 -4.90 22.05
C TRP A 49 -1.12 -6.27 22.68
N TYR A 50 -0.10 -7.03 23.09
CA TYR A 50 -0.32 -8.30 23.79
C TYR A 50 -1.09 -8.12 25.11
N ALA A 51 -0.80 -7.06 25.87
CA ALA A 51 -1.58 -6.72 27.05
C ALA A 51 -3.03 -6.37 26.69
N LEU A 52 -3.29 -5.59 25.64
CA LEU A 52 -4.64 -5.30 25.16
C LEU A 52 -5.39 -6.56 24.71
N VAL A 53 -4.74 -7.48 23.99
CA VAL A 53 -5.34 -8.76 23.58
C VAL A 53 -5.59 -9.67 24.79
N LEU A 54 -4.65 -9.73 25.75
CA LEU A 54 -4.82 -10.45 27.01
C LEU A 54 -5.85 -9.79 27.94
N LEU A 55 -6.11 -8.49 27.83
CA LEU A 55 -7.21 -7.82 28.52
C LEU A 55 -8.53 -8.13 27.82
N LEU A 56 -8.58 -8.04 26.48
CA LEU A 56 -9.78 -8.31 25.67
C LEU A 56 -10.24 -9.77 25.69
N ILE A 57 -9.33 -10.73 25.84
CA ILE A 57 -9.64 -12.18 25.92
C ILE A 57 -9.56 -12.66 27.37
N GLY A 58 -8.50 -12.27 28.07
CA GLY A 58 -8.19 -12.74 29.42
C GLY A 58 -8.97 -12.06 30.54
N ILE A 59 -9.45 -10.81 30.41
CA ILE A 59 -10.47 -10.31 31.37
C ILE A 59 -11.74 -11.15 31.23
N PRO A 60 -12.39 -11.29 30.05
CA PRO A 60 -13.57 -12.17 29.93
C PRO A 60 -13.35 -13.59 30.46
N TYR A 61 -12.17 -14.18 30.23
CA TYR A 61 -11.84 -15.51 30.75
C TYR A 61 -11.61 -15.56 32.27
N LEU A 62 -10.87 -14.60 32.84
CA LEU A 62 -10.62 -14.55 34.29
C LEU A 62 -11.91 -14.24 35.06
N PHE A 63 -12.73 -13.35 34.52
CA PHE A 63 -14.05 -12.99 35.04
C PHE A 63 -15.06 -14.14 34.84
N TYR A 64 -14.97 -14.91 33.74
CA TYR A 64 -15.64 -16.21 33.63
C TYR A 64 -15.19 -17.17 34.75
N LYS A 65 -13.89 -17.35 34.98
CA LYS A 65 -13.36 -18.28 35.99
C LYS A 65 -13.73 -17.89 37.43
N LEU A 66 -13.65 -16.61 37.77
CA LEU A 66 -14.03 -16.07 39.09
C LEU A 66 -15.54 -16.23 39.36
N PHE A 67 -16.39 -15.91 38.39
CA PHE A 67 -17.85 -15.96 38.56
C PHE A 67 -18.48 -17.31 38.16
N SER A 68 -17.68 -18.26 37.65
CA SER A 68 -18.04 -19.69 37.50
C SER A 68 -17.79 -20.51 38.78
N GLY A 69 -17.32 -19.88 39.87
CA GLY A 69 -17.21 -20.52 41.17
C GLY A 69 -18.57 -20.97 41.70
N LYS A 70 -18.76 -22.29 41.76
CA LYS A 70 -19.95 -23.05 42.23
C LYS A 70 -21.08 -22.21 42.86
N ARG A 71 -22.14 -21.99 42.08
CA ARG A 71 -23.50 -21.80 42.60
C ARG A 71 -24.42 -22.82 41.94
N GLU A 72 -24.82 -23.82 42.69
CA GLU A 72 -25.84 -24.78 42.27
C GLU A 72 -27.21 -24.10 42.19
N GLY A 73 -28.05 -24.52 41.25
CA GLY A 73 -29.48 -24.22 41.27
C GLY A 73 -29.93 -22.80 40.88
N LYS A 74 -29.52 -22.30 39.69
CA LYS A 74 -30.30 -21.43 38.76
C LYS A 74 -29.37 -20.84 37.69
N GLN A 75 -29.67 -21.00 36.39
CA GLN A 75 -28.92 -20.38 35.28
C GLN A 75 -29.14 -18.84 35.24
N PRO A 76 -28.09 -17.98 35.29
CA PRO A 76 -28.31 -16.53 35.22
C PRO A 76 -27.29 -15.75 34.35
N ARG A 77 -27.76 -15.24 33.20
CA ARG A 77 -27.35 -13.97 32.55
C ARG A 77 -25.86 -13.68 32.18
N THR A 78 -24.83 -14.36 32.69
CA THR A 78 -23.42 -13.97 32.50
C THR A 78 -22.92 -14.06 31.05
N TYR A 79 -23.24 -15.12 30.32
CA TYR A 79 -22.83 -15.23 28.91
C TYR A 79 -23.47 -14.15 28.03
N LYS A 80 -24.72 -13.75 28.33
CA LYS A 80 -25.42 -12.63 27.67
C LYS A 80 -24.73 -11.28 27.90
N PHE A 81 -24.02 -11.11 29.03
CA PHE A 81 -23.24 -9.91 29.32
C PHE A 81 -21.98 -9.84 28.45
N TYR A 82 -21.18 -10.91 28.34
CA TYR A 82 -20.00 -10.91 27.47
C TYR A 82 -20.37 -10.79 25.99
N LEU A 83 -21.41 -11.50 25.53
CA LEU A 83 -21.94 -11.34 24.17
C LEU A 83 -22.39 -9.91 23.88
N LYS A 84 -23.04 -9.24 24.85
CA LYS A 84 -23.43 -7.83 24.72
C LYS A 84 -22.21 -6.92 24.53
N TRP A 85 -21.17 -7.05 25.37
CA TRP A 85 -19.99 -6.19 25.28
C TRP A 85 -19.10 -6.50 24.06
N ALA A 86 -18.96 -7.78 23.68
CA ALA A 86 -18.31 -8.16 22.44
C ALA A 86 -19.04 -7.60 21.21
N GLY A 87 -20.38 -7.68 21.20
CA GLY A 87 -21.22 -7.06 20.17
C GLY A 87 -21.07 -5.54 20.10
N ILE A 88 -21.00 -4.85 21.24
CA ILE A 88 -20.74 -3.41 21.31
C ILE A 88 -19.34 -3.08 20.75
N ALA A 89 -18.31 -3.85 21.10
CA ALA A 89 -16.95 -3.63 20.62
C ALA A 89 -16.82 -3.84 19.10
N VAL A 90 -17.42 -4.92 18.57
CA VAL A 90 -17.50 -5.17 17.11
C VAL A 90 -18.28 -4.06 16.41
N GLY A 91 -19.44 -3.68 16.95
CA GLY A 91 -20.26 -2.59 16.42
C GLY A 91 -19.53 -1.24 16.37
N ALA A 92 -18.79 -0.89 17.43
CA ALA A 92 -17.96 0.31 17.48
C ALA A 92 -16.81 0.26 16.45
N GLY A 93 -16.17 -0.89 16.27
CA GLY A 93 -15.14 -1.10 15.25
C GLY A 93 -15.67 -0.93 13.82
N VAL A 94 -16.83 -1.53 13.52
CA VAL A 94 -17.52 -1.36 12.22
C VAL A 94 -17.95 0.09 12.01
N ALA A 95 -18.52 0.75 13.02
CA ALA A 95 -18.90 2.16 12.93
C ALA A 95 -17.70 3.07 12.68
N MET A 96 -16.55 2.81 13.30
CA MET A 96 -15.30 3.56 13.06
C MET A 96 -14.77 3.36 11.63
N LEU A 97 -14.86 2.14 11.08
CA LEU A 97 -14.49 1.86 9.69
C LEU A 97 -15.44 2.56 8.69
N LEU A 98 -16.75 2.54 8.94
CA LEU A 98 -17.75 3.23 8.12
C LEU A 98 -17.57 4.76 8.19
N LEU A 99 -17.25 5.30 9.37
CA LEU A 99 -16.92 6.72 9.54
C LEU A 99 -15.66 7.09 8.74
N LEU A 100 -14.58 6.31 8.86
CA LEU A 100 -13.35 6.54 8.10
C LEU A 100 -13.61 6.46 6.59
N PHE A 101 -14.37 5.46 6.14
CA PHE A 101 -14.77 5.34 4.73
C PHE A 101 -15.54 6.57 4.26
N SER A 102 -16.51 7.03 5.05
CA SER A 102 -17.30 8.23 4.74
C SER A 102 -16.43 9.48 4.66
N LEU A 103 -15.53 9.69 5.62
CA LEU A 103 -14.60 10.83 5.63
C LEU A 103 -13.70 10.85 4.38
N VAL A 104 -13.17 9.69 3.97
CA VAL A 104 -12.39 9.58 2.72
C VAL A 104 -13.26 9.82 1.49
N TYR A 105 -14.47 9.26 1.44
CA TYR A 105 -15.40 9.42 0.33
C TYR A 105 -15.84 10.88 0.11
N PHE A 106 -16.10 11.62 1.19
CA PHE A 106 -16.43 13.05 1.16
C PHE A 106 -15.20 13.97 1.04
N GLY A 107 -13.99 13.42 0.86
CA GLY A 107 -12.80 14.19 0.55
C GLY A 107 -12.11 14.88 1.74
N ALA A 108 -12.41 14.48 2.98
CA ALA A 108 -11.72 14.99 4.19
C ALA A 108 -10.21 14.66 4.21
N PHE A 109 -9.78 13.73 3.36
CA PHE A 109 -8.39 13.37 3.11
C PHE A 109 -7.96 13.73 1.68
N GLY A 110 -8.44 14.85 1.14
CA GLY A 110 -8.18 15.28 -0.24
C GLY A 110 -9.18 14.70 -1.25
N LYS A 111 -9.28 15.37 -2.41
CA LYS A 111 -10.26 15.05 -3.47
C LYS A 111 -9.99 13.68 -4.11
N LEU A 112 -11.05 13.03 -4.56
CA LEU A 112 -11.00 11.76 -5.31
C LEU A 112 -11.52 11.96 -6.73
N PRO A 113 -10.82 11.45 -7.75
CA PRO A 113 -11.18 11.65 -9.15
C PRO A 113 -12.59 11.12 -9.44
N THR A 114 -13.44 11.98 -9.97
CA THR A 114 -14.81 11.70 -10.37
C THR A 114 -14.85 10.76 -11.58
N GLU A 115 -16.02 10.19 -11.84
CA GLU A 115 -16.25 9.36 -13.04
C GLU A 115 -16.09 10.17 -14.34
N GLN A 116 -16.25 11.51 -14.27
CA GLN A 116 -16.03 12.40 -15.42
C GLN A 116 -14.54 12.66 -15.65
N GLU A 117 -13.77 13.03 -14.61
CA GLU A 117 -12.31 13.18 -14.70
C GLU A 117 -11.64 11.86 -15.14
N LEU A 118 -12.18 10.71 -14.73
CA LEU A 118 -11.72 9.39 -15.19
C LEU A 118 -12.06 9.08 -16.65
N LYS A 119 -13.15 9.65 -17.20
CA LYS A 119 -13.44 9.58 -18.65
C LYS A 119 -12.56 10.55 -19.45
N GLU A 120 -12.27 11.72 -18.90
CA GLU A 120 -11.37 12.70 -19.51
C GLU A 120 -9.93 12.18 -19.57
N LEU A 121 -9.49 11.40 -18.56
CA LEU A 121 -8.24 10.62 -18.60
C LEU A 121 -8.15 9.62 -19.78
N ARG A 122 -9.28 9.22 -20.39
CA ARG A 122 -9.30 8.39 -21.62
C ARG A 122 -9.01 9.22 -22.88
N GLN A 123 -9.26 10.52 -22.82
CA GLN A 123 -9.20 11.47 -23.94
C GLN A 123 -7.99 12.41 -23.87
N ALA A 124 -7.40 12.58 -22.68
CA ALA A 124 -6.33 13.53 -22.43
C ALA A 124 -4.96 13.00 -22.83
N GLU A 125 -4.38 13.65 -23.84
CA GLU A 125 -2.97 14.04 -23.80
C GLU A 125 -2.77 15.15 -22.74
N ALA A 126 -1.62 15.33 -22.08
CA ALA A 126 -0.42 14.50 -21.98
C ALA A 126 0.55 15.16 -20.95
N SER A 127 0.74 14.66 -19.71
CA SER A 127 1.65 15.31 -18.74
C SER A 127 2.04 14.49 -17.49
N LEU A 128 3.32 14.56 -17.09
CA LEU A 128 3.74 14.25 -15.71
C LEU A 128 3.37 15.42 -14.80
N ILE A 129 2.65 15.16 -13.69
CA ILE A 129 2.27 16.20 -12.74
C ILE A 129 3.12 16.08 -11.48
N TYR A 130 3.89 17.14 -11.22
CA TYR A 130 4.62 17.38 -9.98
C TYR A 130 3.92 18.50 -9.21
N ASP A 131 4.06 18.53 -7.88
CA ASP A 131 3.71 19.71 -7.10
C ASP A 131 4.78 20.82 -7.21
N ASP A 132 4.55 21.93 -6.53
CA ASP A 132 5.47 23.07 -6.43
C ASP A 132 6.72 22.77 -5.58
N HIS A 133 6.84 21.57 -5.02
CA HIS A 133 7.99 21.07 -4.26
C HIS A 133 8.75 19.94 -5.00
N GLY A 134 8.25 19.51 -6.16
CA GLY A 134 8.81 18.42 -6.95
C GLY A 134 8.40 17.02 -6.48
N GLU A 135 7.46 16.88 -5.52
CA GLU A 135 6.85 15.59 -5.25
C GLU A 135 5.91 15.17 -6.39
N PHE A 136 5.85 13.87 -6.63
CA PHE A 136 5.08 13.28 -7.71
C PHE A 136 3.60 13.18 -7.32
N LEU A 137 2.74 13.97 -7.99
CA LEU A 137 1.29 14.02 -7.73
C LEU A 137 0.49 12.97 -8.52
N GLY A 138 0.98 12.55 -9.69
CA GLY A 138 0.33 11.52 -10.51
C GLY A 138 0.78 11.51 -11.97
N LYS A 139 0.31 10.52 -12.73
CA LYS A 139 0.54 10.42 -14.19
C LYS A 139 -0.73 10.80 -14.94
N PHE A 140 -0.66 11.85 -15.77
CA PHE A 140 -1.54 11.98 -16.93
C PHE A 140 -0.81 11.40 -18.14
N TYR A 141 -1.36 10.37 -18.76
CA TYR A 141 -0.62 9.61 -19.77
C TYR A 141 -0.34 10.42 -21.02
N ILE A 142 0.90 10.89 -21.15
CA ILE A 142 1.50 11.14 -22.47
C ILE A 142 1.49 9.79 -23.19
N PHE A 143 0.83 9.72 -24.33
CA PHE A 143 1.01 8.62 -25.26
C PHE A 143 2.41 8.73 -25.86
N ASP A 144 3.40 8.13 -25.21
CA ASP A 144 4.62 7.74 -25.93
C ASP A 144 4.21 6.75 -27.03
N ARG A 145 4.93 6.76 -28.16
CA ARG A 145 4.57 5.98 -29.37
C ARG A 145 4.80 4.47 -29.22
N THR A 146 5.01 4.03 -27.98
CA THR A 146 5.32 2.69 -27.48
C THR A 146 4.17 2.09 -26.65
N LYS A 147 2.98 2.70 -26.68
CA LYS A 147 1.77 2.10 -26.08
C LYS A 147 1.39 0.82 -26.83
N VAL A 148 1.28 -0.29 -26.09
CA VAL A 148 0.84 -1.59 -26.61
C VAL A 148 -0.68 -1.68 -26.50
N GLU A 149 -1.36 -2.05 -27.58
CA GLU A 149 -2.81 -2.28 -27.59
C GLU A 149 -3.17 -3.63 -26.96
N TYR A 150 -4.44 -3.81 -26.57
CA TYR A 150 -4.87 -5.05 -25.92
C TYR A 150 -4.60 -6.30 -26.78
N SER A 151 -4.79 -6.18 -28.09
CA SER A 151 -4.54 -7.22 -29.10
C SER A 151 -3.07 -7.59 -29.27
N ASP A 152 -2.15 -6.70 -28.90
CA ASP A 152 -0.70 -6.92 -29.01
C ASP A 152 -0.10 -7.59 -27.75
N PHE A 153 -0.86 -7.70 -26.65
CA PHE A 153 -0.43 -8.48 -25.50
C PHE A 153 -0.52 -9.98 -25.81
N PRO A 154 0.55 -10.76 -25.59
CA PRO A 154 0.46 -12.20 -25.70
C PRO A 154 -0.57 -12.76 -24.70
N PRO A 155 -1.46 -13.69 -25.09
CA PRO A 155 -2.53 -14.17 -24.21
C PRO A 155 -2.04 -14.75 -22.86
N TYR A 156 -0.86 -15.36 -22.85
CA TYR A 156 -0.24 -15.88 -21.63
C TYR A 156 0.30 -14.80 -20.70
N LEU A 157 0.64 -13.59 -21.18
CA LEU A 157 0.99 -12.44 -20.33
C LEU A 157 -0.25 -11.98 -19.54
N VAL A 158 -1.38 -11.82 -20.22
CA VAL A 158 -2.66 -11.43 -19.59
C VAL A 158 -3.13 -12.51 -18.62
N ASN A 159 -3.06 -13.79 -19.01
CA ASN A 159 -3.44 -14.90 -18.14
C ASN A 159 -2.50 -15.03 -16.93
N ALA A 160 -1.19 -14.83 -17.10
CA ALA A 160 -0.23 -14.82 -15.99
C ALA A 160 -0.60 -13.73 -14.98
N LEU A 161 -0.72 -12.48 -15.45
CA LEU A 161 -1.06 -11.31 -14.63
C LEU A 161 -2.34 -11.54 -13.81
N ILE A 162 -3.41 -11.99 -14.47
CA ILE A 162 -4.70 -12.27 -13.80
C ILE A 162 -4.52 -13.41 -12.79
N SER A 163 -3.86 -14.51 -13.16
CA SER A 163 -3.69 -15.66 -12.24
C SER A 163 -2.86 -15.34 -11.00
N THR A 164 -1.90 -14.41 -11.07
CA THR A 164 -1.03 -14.06 -9.94
C THR A 164 -1.57 -12.91 -9.08
N GLU A 165 -2.15 -11.88 -9.69
CA GLU A 165 -2.59 -10.68 -8.97
C GLU A 165 -4.07 -10.70 -8.59
N ASP A 166 -4.91 -11.29 -9.43
CA ASP A 166 -6.36 -11.11 -9.34
C ASP A 166 -7.12 -12.26 -10.01
N GLU A 167 -7.07 -13.45 -9.38
CA GLU A 167 -7.70 -14.70 -9.84
C GLU A 167 -9.19 -14.55 -10.23
N ARG A 168 -9.83 -13.49 -9.75
CA ARG A 168 -11.26 -13.19 -9.91
C ARG A 168 -11.52 -11.91 -10.69
N PHE A 169 -10.53 -11.35 -11.39
CA PHE A 169 -10.60 -10.07 -12.09
C PHE A 169 -11.91 -9.85 -12.87
N TYR A 170 -12.34 -10.80 -13.69
CA TYR A 170 -13.56 -10.69 -14.50
C TYR A 170 -14.88 -10.79 -13.70
N SER A 171 -14.84 -11.18 -12.42
CA SER A 171 -16.02 -11.49 -11.59
C SER A 171 -16.37 -10.40 -10.56
N HIS A 172 -15.60 -9.32 -10.46
CA HIS A 172 -15.88 -8.18 -9.58
C HIS A 172 -15.77 -6.83 -10.32
N SER A 173 -16.32 -5.78 -9.72
CA SER A 173 -16.24 -4.40 -10.23
C SER A 173 -15.27 -3.59 -9.36
N GLY A 174 -13.96 -3.72 -9.62
CA GLY A 174 -12.90 -2.96 -8.97
C GLY A 174 -12.44 -3.49 -7.61
N VAL A 175 -13.32 -4.09 -6.81
CA VAL A 175 -12.96 -4.60 -5.47
C VAL A 175 -13.52 -6.02 -5.26
N ASP A 176 -12.63 -6.99 -5.05
CA ASP A 176 -13.03 -8.35 -4.69
C ASP A 176 -13.33 -8.45 -3.18
N MET A 177 -14.60 -8.27 -2.84
CA MET A 177 -15.10 -8.44 -1.47
C MET A 177 -14.84 -9.85 -0.91
N ARG A 178 -14.80 -10.90 -1.76
CA ARG A 178 -14.51 -12.26 -1.30
C ARG A 178 -13.05 -12.41 -0.89
N SER A 179 -12.11 -11.83 -1.66
CA SER A 179 -10.70 -11.74 -1.26
C SER A 179 -10.53 -10.91 0.02
N LEU A 180 -11.17 -9.74 0.11
CA LEU A 180 -11.07 -8.88 1.30
C LEU A 180 -11.58 -9.59 2.56
N PHE A 181 -12.74 -10.25 2.51
CA PHE A 181 -13.21 -11.06 3.64
C PHE A 181 -12.27 -12.23 3.91
N ARG A 182 -11.83 -13.00 2.89
CA ARG A 182 -10.89 -14.12 3.07
C ARG A 182 -9.62 -13.70 3.82
N VAL A 183 -8.99 -12.61 3.39
CA VAL A 183 -7.76 -12.07 4.02
C VAL A 183 -8.08 -11.54 5.42
N PHE A 184 -9.18 -10.80 5.61
CA PHE A 184 -9.58 -10.33 6.94
C PHE A 184 -9.80 -11.48 7.93
N PHE A 185 -10.53 -12.53 7.55
CA PHE A 185 -10.77 -13.68 8.42
C PHE A 185 -9.49 -14.49 8.67
N LYS A 186 -8.72 -14.85 7.64
CA LYS A 186 -7.51 -15.67 7.81
C LYS A 186 -6.37 -14.92 8.51
N THR A 187 -6.00 -13.73 8.05
CA THR A 187 -4.88 -12.97 8.64
C THR A 187 -5.22 -12.44 10.02
N LEU A 188 -6.45 -11.95 10.27
CA LEU A 188 -6.78 -11.30 11.53
C LEU A 188 -7.27 -12.26 12.63
N LEU A 189 -7.96 -13.36 12.28
CA LEU A 189 -8.48 -14.33 13.26
C LEU A 189 -7.67 -15.62 13.35
N LEU A 190 -7.08 -16.09 12.24
CA LEU A 190 -6.27 -17.32 12.22
C LEU A 190 -4.76 -17.05 12.25
N GLN A 191 -4.33 -15.79 12.19
CA GLN A 191 -2.92 -15.36 12.08
C GLN A 191 -2.19 -16.02 10.90
N ASP A 192 -2.94 -16.29 9.82
CA ASP A 192 -2.46 -16.95 8.61
C ASP A 192 -2.09 -15.90 7.54
N ASP A 193 -0.79 -15.59 7.47
CA ASP A 193 -0.22 -14.68 6.46
C ASP A 193 -0.10 -15.32 5.06
N SER A 194 -0.40 -16.63 4.90
CA SER A 194 -0.41 -17.29 3.57
C SER A 194 -1.62 -16.94 2.69
N SER A 195 -2.48 -16.04 3.17
CA SER A 195 -3.78 -15.65 2.60
C SER A 195 -3.75 -15.01 1.20
N GLY A 196 -2.56 -14.68 0.69
CA GLY A 196 -2.38 -13.91 -0.55
C GLY A 196 -2.70 -12.43 -0.40
N GLY A 197 -2.61 -11.70 -1.52
CA GLY A 197 -2.94 -10.27 -1.57
C GLY A 197 -4.44 -10.00 -1.47
N GLY A 198 -4.83 -8.96 -0.73
CA GLY A 198 -6.21 -8.44 -0.70
C GLY A 198 -6.47 -7.29 -1.67
N SER A 199 -5.65 -7.12 -2.72
CA SER A 199 -5.72 -6.02 -3.69
C SER A 199 -6.03 -6.54 -5.08
N THR A 200 -7.01 -5.96 -5.76
CA THR A 200 -7.33 -6.25 -7.16
C THR A 200 -6.36 -5.53 -8.12
N LEU A 201 -6.33 -5.95 -9.38
CA LEU A 201 -5.61 -5.24 -10.44
C LEU A 201 -6.09 -3.78 -10.56
N THR A 202 -7.40 -3.53 -10.47
CA THR A 202 -7.97 -2.19 -10.59
C THR A 202 -7.60 -1.29 -9.40
N MET A 203 -7.48 -1.82 -8.18
CA MET A 203 -6.96 -1.08 -7.02
C MET A 203 -5.47 -0.74 -7.18
N GLN A 204 -4.70 -1.64 -7.78
CA GLN A 204 -3.31 -1.37 -8.11
C GLN A 204 -3.15 -0.36 -9.25
N LEU A 205 -4.02 -0.39 -10.27
CA LEU A 205 -4.09 0.64 -11.30
C LEU A 205 -4.36 2.02 -10.69
N ALA A 206 -5.35 2.11 -9.78
CA ALA A 206 -5.62 3.36 -9.05
C ALA A 206 -4.38 3.88 -8.29
N LYS A 207 -3.65 2.99 -7.60
CA LYS A 207 -2.36 3.29 -6.94
C LYS A 207 -1.28 3.76 -7.95
N ASN A 208 -1.22 3.16 -9.14
CA ASN A 208 -0.20 3.46 -10.15
C ASN A 208 -0.44 4.81 -10.87
N ILE A 209 -1.70 5.20 -11.06
CA ILE A 209 -2.09 6.50 -11.69
C ILE A 209 -1.96 7.64 -10.69
N PHE A 210 -2.64 7.53 -9.55
CA PHE A 210 -2.86 8.63 -8.58
C PHE A 210 -1.89 8.60 -7.39
N GLY A 211 -1.01 7.60 -7.34
CA GLY A 211 -0.01 7.45 -6.29
C GLY A 211 -0.61 7.27 -4.89
N ARG A 212 0.26 7.53 -3.91
CA ARG A 212 -0.10 7.69 -2.50
C ARG A 212 0.57 8.98 -2.03
N GLY A 213 -0.16 10.09 -2.14
CA GLY A 213 0.29 11.42 -1.73
C GLY A 213 0.44 11.55 -0.21
N GLU A 214 -0.10 12.63 0.36
CA GLU A 214 0.06 12.99 1.78
C GLU A 214 -0.01 11.82 2.77
N ARG A 215 0.83 11.91 3.81
CA ARG A 215 0.92 10.92 4.89
C ARG A 215 0.14 11.35 6.13
N TYR A 216 -1.02 10.74 6.34
CA TYR A 216 -1.89 10.93 7.52
C TYR A 216 -1.41 10.15 8.76
N GLY A 217 -0.10 10.09 9.01
CA GLY A 217 0.50 9.33 10.11
C GLY A 217 0.04 7.86 10.13
N LYS A 218 -0.53 7.41 11.26
CA LYS A 218 -1.06 6.04 11.43
C LYS A 218 -2.27 5.72 10.52
N LEU A 219 -2.98 6.74 10.02
CA LEU A 219 -4.12 6.56 9.13
C LEU A 219 -3.73 6.51 7.64
N SER A 220 -2.45 6.77 7.29
CA SER A 220 -1.99 6.81 5.89
C SER A 220 -2.42 5.56 5.10
N MET A 221 -2.04 4.37 5.57
CA MET A 221 -2.33 3.11 4.88
C MET A 221 -3.84 2.80 4.79
N PRO A 222 -4.65 2.88 5.88
CA PRO A 222 -6.10 2.77 5.79
C PRO A 222 -6.74 3.76 4.82
N VAL A 223 -6.37 5.04 4.88
CA VAL A 223 -6.91 6.09 4.01
C VAL A 223 -6.55 5.81 2.55
N HIS A 224 -5.27 5.60 2.24
CA HIS A 224 -4.82 5.26 0.89
C HIS A 224 -5.53 4.01 0.36
N LYS A 225 -5.76 2.99 1.20
CA LYS A 225 -6.47 1.78 0.76
C LYS A 225 -7.95 2.02 0.45
N ILE A 226 -8.63 2.86 1.23
CA ILE A 226 -10.00 3.28 0.94
C ILE A 226 -10.05 4.14 -0.35
N LYS A 227 -9.08 5.05 -0.56
CA LYS A 227 -8.95 5.79 -1.82
C LYS A 227 -8.80 4.83 -3.01
N GLU A 228 -7.88 3.86 -2.93
CA GLU A 228 -7.70 2.81 -3.97
C GLU A 228 -9.02 2.08 -4.27
N MET A 229 -9.78 1.66 -3.24
CA MET A 229 -11.08 0.99 -3.41
C MET A 229 -12.14 1.86 -4.10
N ILE A 230 -12.29 3.12 -3.68
CA ILE A 230 -13.27 4.05 -4.27
C ILE A 230 -12.90 4.37 -5.73
N ILE A 231 -11.62 4.65 -5.99
CA ILE A 231 -11.15 4.98 -7.35
C ILE A 231 -11.28 3.76 -8.27
N ALA A 232 -10.89 2.55 -7.82
CA ALA A 232 -11.09 1.32 -8.59
C ALA A 232 -12.56 1.08 -8.94
N SER A 233 -13.47 1.35 -7.99
CA SER A 233 -14.92 1.22 -8.21
C SER A 233 -15.47 2.25 -9.21
N ARG A 234 -14.81 3.40 -9.38
CA ARG A 234 -15.15 4.40 -10.40
C ARG A 234 -14.53 4.08 -11.76
N ILE A 235 -13.28 3.59 -11.79
CA ILE A 235 -12.59 3.10 -13.00
C ILE A 235 -13.45 2.03 -13.70
N GLU A 236 -13.96 1.05 -12.95
CA GLU A 236 -14.74 -0.08 -13.50
C GLU A 236 -16.15 0.27 -13.99
N LYS A 237 -16.59 1.51 -13.78
CA LYS A 237 -17.83 2.03 -14.40
C LYS A 237 -17.58 2.72 -15.74
N VAL A 238 -16.34 3.09 -16.04
CA VAL A 238 -15.99 3.95 -17.19
C VAL A 238 -14.98 3.32 -18.14
N TYR A 239 -14.26 2.28 -17.70
CA TYR A 239 -13.37 1.45 -18.51
C TYR A 239 -13.84 0.00 -18.51
N THR A 240 -13.70 -0.65 -19.66
CA THR A 240 -13.87 -2.10 -19.80
C THR A 240 -12.70 -2.87 -19.18
N LYS A 241 -12.86 -4.19 -18.98
CA LYS A 241 -11.81 -5.06 -18.42
C LYS A 241 -10.53 -5.07 -19.27
N GLU A 242 -10.67 -5.05 -20.59
CA GLU A 242 -9.55 -5.01 -21.54
C GLU A 242 -8.83 -3.65 -21.49
N GLU A 243 -9.58 -2.55 -21.41
CA GLU A 243 -9.00 -1.21 -21.19
C GLU A 243 -8.27 -1.12 -19.83
N ILE A 244 -8.80 -1.73 -18.76
CA ILE A 244 -8.15 -1.78 -17.44
C ILE A 244 -6.85 -2.58 -17.49
N ILE A 245 -6.82 -3.74 -18.17
CA ILE A 245 -5.58 -4.52 -18.38
C ILE A 245 -4.58 -3.70 -19.18
N THR A 246 -5.03 -3.04 -20.25
CA THR A 246 -4.20 -2.19 -21.12
C THR A 246 -3.61 -1.00 -20.34
N LEU A 247 -4.42 -0.34 -19.53
CA LEU A 247 -3.98 0.75 -18.65
C LEU A 247 -3.08 0.24 -17.53
N TYR A 248 -3.27 -0.97 -17.00
CA TYR A 248 -2.35 -1.54 -16.02
C TYR A 248 -0.99 -1.84 -16.66
N LEU A 249 -0.97 -2.66 -17.72
CA LEU A 249 0.26 -3.13 -18.36
C LEU A 249 1.09 -1.99 -18.96
N ASN A 250 0.48 -0.95 -19.53
CA ASN A 250 1.23 0.20 -20.06
C ASN A 250 1.77 1.16 -18.98
N THR A 251 1.47 0.97 -17.70
CA THR A 251 1.70 2.00 -16.67
C THR A 251 2.27 1.51 -15.35
N VAL A 252 2.21 0.19 -15.13
CA VAL A 252 2.76 -0.50 -13.97
C VAL A 252 4.26 -0.22 -13.84
N PRO A 253 4.76 0.07 -12.62
CA PRO A 253 6.18 0.23 -12.38
C PRO A 253 6.94 -1.09 -12.50
N PHE A 254 8.15 -0.98 -13.00
CA PHE A 254 9.22 -1.98 -12.93
C PHE A 254 10.46 -1.33 -12.29
N SER A 255 11.51 -2.11 -12.06
CA SER A 255 12.79 -1.60 -11.54
C SER A 255 13.40 -0.50 -12.42
N ASP A 256 14.34 0.26 -11.85
CA ASP A 256 15.10 1.34 -12.53
C ASP A 256 14.25 2.43 -13.20
N ASN A 257 13.15 2.86 -12.56
CA ASN A 257 12.21 3.87 -13.11
C ASN A 257 11.63 3.50 -14.49
N THR A 258 11.56 2.19 -14.80
CA THR A 258 10.91 1.70 -16.03
C THR A 258 9.42 1.58 -15.78
N TYR A 259 8.60 2.10 -16.70
CA TYR A 259 7.14 2.09 -16.57
C TYR A 259 6.50 1.55 -17.84
N GLY A 260 5.56 0.63 -17.67
CA GLY A 260 4.91 -0.03 -18.79
C GLY A 260 5.68 -1.25 -19.32
N ILE A 261 4.92 -2.24 -19.76
CA ILE A 261 5.43 -3.55 -20.16
C ILE A 261 6.33 -3.48 -21.40
N GLU A 262 6.10 -2.56 -22.33
CA GLU A 262 6.93 -2.38 -23.53
C GLU A 262 8.34 -1.87 -23.18
N ALA A 263 8.41 -0.85 -22.32
CA ALA A 263 9.68 -0.35 -21.82
C ALA A 263 10.43 -1.44 -21.03
N ALA A 264 9.71 -2.29 -20.29
CA ALA A 264 10.30 -3.43 -19.59
C ALA A 264 10.75 -4.55 -20.56
N ALA A 265 9.98 -4.89 -21.59
CA ALA A 265 10.33 -5.88 -22.60
C ALA A 265 11.60 -5.48 -23.36
N HIS A 266 11.70 -4.21 -23.77
CA HIS A 266 12.92 -3.67 -24.36
C HIS A 266 14.09 -3.65 -23.36
N ARG A 267 13.88 -3.20 -22.11
CA ARG A 267 14.97 -3.08 -21.12
C ARG A 267 15.54 -4.42 -20.66
N PHE A 268 14.69 -5.42 -20.41
CA PHE A 268 15.11 -6.71 -19.84
C PHE A 268 15.42 -7.77 -20.90
N PHE A 269 14.78 -7.71 -22.08
CA PHE A 269 14.89 -8.76 -23.11
C PHE A 269 15.21 -8.24 -24.51
N ASN A 270 15.31 -6.92 -24.71
CA ASN A 270 15.53 -6.28 -26.00
C ASN A 270 14.51 -6.71 -27.08
N LYS A 271 13.24 -6.80 -26.68
CA LYS A 271 12.10 -7.28 -27.50
C LYS A 271 10.88 -6.37 -27.36
N HIS A 272 9.99 -6.39 -28.34
CA HIS A 272 8.62 -5.90 -28.20
C HIS A 272 7.78 -6.81 -27.30
N THR A 273 6.74 -6.29 -26.64
CA THR A 273 5.87 -7.07 -25.73
C THR A 273 5.22 -8.26 -26.44
N LYS A 274 4.81 -8.09 -27.70
CA LYS A 274 4.23 -9.16 -28.55
C LYS A 274 5.20 -10.32 -28.85
N GLU A 275 6.51 -10.09 -28.71
CA GLU A 275 7.61 -11.03 -29.02
C GLU A 275 8.22 -11.69 -27.77
N LEU A 276 7.69 -11.36 -26.59
CA LEU A 276 8.03 -12.08 -25.36
C LEU A 276 7.74 -13.58 -25.55
N THR A 277 8.39 -14.40 -24.73
CA THR A 277 8.03 -15.81 -24.53
C THR A 277 7.26 -15.97 -23.22
N LEU A 278 6.64 -17.14 -23.01
CA LEU A 278 5.94 -17.47 -21.77
C LEU A 278 6.80 -17.20 -20.52
N ASN A 279 8.08 -17.57 -20.55
CA ASN A 279 8.99 -17.42 -19.42
C ASN A 279 9.36 -15.95 -19.18
N GLU A 280 9.55 -15.17 -20.25
CA GLU A 280 9.88 -13.74 -20.16
C GLU A 280 8.66 -12.94 -19.67
N ALA A 281 7.47 -13.24 -20.18
CA ALA A 281 6.21 -12.65 -19.71
C ALA A 281 5.92 -12.99 -18.24
N ALA A 282 6.13 -14.25 -17.81
CA ALA A 282 6.01 -14.63 -16.41
C ALA A 282 7.03 -13.91 -15.52
N THR A 283 8.26 -13.69 -16.03
CA THR A 283 9.31 -12.92 -15.32
C THR A 283 8.89 -11.46 -15.15
N LEU A 284 8.45 -10.78 -16.22
CA LEU A 284 7.98 -9.39 -16.13
C LEU A 284 6.75 -9.27 -15.24
N SER A 285 5.76 -10.16 -15.39
CA SER A 285 4.56 -10.19 -14.57
C SER A 285 4.85 -10.41 -13.08
N ARG A 286 6.02 -10.94 -12.72
CA ARG A 286 6.50 -11.08 -11.33
C ARG A 286 7.31 -9.86 -10.87
N LEU A 287 8.10 -9.24 -11.75
CA LEU A 287 8.85 -8.01 -11.46
C LEU A 287 7.93 -6.78 -11.27
N SER A 288 6.75 -6.77 -11.89
CA SER A 288 5.76 -5.70 -11.70
C SER A 288 5.07 -5.72 -10.33
N GLN A 289 5.35 -6.72 -9.49
CA GLN A 289 4.71 -6.95 -8.18
C GLN A 289 5.54 -6.42 -6.99
N SER A 290 6.81 -6.09 -7.21
CA SER A 290 7.78 -5.69 -6.17
C SER A 290 7.85 -4.18 -5.97
#